data_AF-A0A5C5T9Q6-F1
#
_entry.id   AF-A0A5C5T9Q6-F1
#
_cell.length_a   1.000
_cell.length_b   1.000
_cell.length_c   1.000
_cell.angle_alpha   90.00
_cell.angle_beta   90.00
_cell.angle_gamma   90.00
#
_symmetry.space_group_name_H-M   'P 1'
#
loop_
_entity.id
_entity.type
_entity.pdbx_description
1 polymer ?
#
loop_
_entity_poly.entity_id
_entity_poly.type
_entity_poly.pdbx_seq_one_letter_code
_entity_poly.pdbx_strand_id
1 'polypeptide(L)'
;MMLLLQKIKNSNRIGYFYTPEDYPGPGMVEINTTTGDVEIVELSAFDKKDGCPYFANKARGVVKQMWDSGELPDEKFLAWG
;
A
#
# COMPACT_ATOMS: atom_id res chain seq x y z
N MET A 1 -4.57 14.24 5.21
CA MET A 1 -4.08 12.85 5.30
C MET A 1 -3.22 12.55 4.09
N MET A 2 -1.94 12.18 4.31
CA MET A 2 -1.06 11.71 3.25
C MET A 2 -0.70 10.23 3.37
N LEU A 3 -0.38 9.62 2.22
CA LEU A 3 0.12 8.25 2.12
C LEU A 3 1.14 8.18 0.99
N LEU A 4 2.32 7.67 1.32
CA LEU A 4 3.35 7.34 0.35
C LEU A 4 3.29 5.84 0.05
N LEU A 5 3.20 5.48 -1.22
CA LEU A 5 3.36 4.12 -1.72
C LEU A 5 4.73 3.98 -2.37
N GLN A 6 5.52 3.01 -1.94
CA GLN A 6 6.83 2.69 -2.54
C GLN A 6 6.84 1.25 -3.01
N LYS A 7 7.09 1.04 -4.29
CA LYS A 7 7.07 -0.28 -4.92
C LYS A 7 8.16 -1.15 -4.31
N ILE A 8 7.81 -2.40 -4.00
CA ILE A 8 8.78 -3.39 -3.52
C ILE A 8 9.74 -3.71 -4.68
N LYS A 9 11.04 -3.51 -4.45
CA LYS A 9 12.12 -3.80 -5.41
C LYS A 9 12.87 -5.07 -5.01
N ASN A 10 13.51 -5.73 -5.99
CA ASN A 10 14.36 -6.91 -5.78
C ASN A 10 13.66 -8.08 -5.05
N SER A 11 12.36 -8.27 -5.27
CA SER A 11 11.55 -9.33 -4.71
C SER A 11 10.79 -10.06 -5.82
N ASN A 12 10.50 -11.34 -5.63
CA ASN A 12 9.58 -12.09 -6.50
C ASN A 12 8.11 -11.66 -6.30
N ARG A 13 7.85 -10.79 -5.31
CA ARG A 13 6.53 -10.29 -4.97
C ARG A 13 6.33 -8.92 -5.59
N ILE A 14 5.14 -8.69 -6.15
CA ILE A 14 4.72 -7.39 -6.66
C ILE A 14 3.85 -6.75 -5.60
N GLY A 15 4.16 -5.52 -5.19
CA GLY A 15 3.45 -4.87 -4.11
C GLY A 15 4.06 -3.53 -3.75
N TYR A 16 3.53 -2.92 -2.70
CA TYR A 16 3.96 -1.63 -2.20
C TYR A 16 4.08 -1.64 -0.69
N PHE A 17 5.14 -1.02 -0.19
CA PHE A 17 5.13 -0.46 1.15
C PHE A 17 4.23 0.77 1.16
N TYR A 18 3.46 0.94 2.23
CA TYR A 18 2.63 2.11 2.43
C TYR A 18 2.98 2.80 3.76
N THR A 19 3.26 4.10 3.68
CA THR A 19 3.69 4.90 4.83
C THR A 19 2.70 6.05 5.04
N PRO A 20 1.88 6.00 6.11
CA PRO A 20 1.07 7.13 6.53
C PRO A 20 1.96 8.33 6.92
N GLU A 21 1.45 9.54 6.68
CA GLU A 21 2.11 10.79 7.05
C GLU A 21 2.68 10.78 8.48
N ASP A 22 3.94 11.20 8.63
CA ASP A 22 4.66 11.39 9.89
C ASP A 22 4.69 10.18 10.85
N TYR A 23 4.43 8.97 10.34
CA TYR A 23 4.45 7.76 11.17
C TYR A 23 5.56 6.78 10.76
N PRO A 24 6.53 6.47 11.65
CA PRO A 24 7.51 5.44 11.38
C PRO A 24 6.87 4.05 11.43
N GLY A 25 7.28 3.16 10.53
CA GLY A 25 6.75 1.79 10.47
C GLY A 25 5.73 1.61 9.35
N PRO A 26 6.20 1.45 8.09
CA PRO A 26 5.31 1.22 6.96
C PRO A 26 4.54 -0.09 7.12
N GLY A 27 3.36 -0.15 6.51
CA GLY A 27 2.70 -1.42 6.24
C GLY A 27 3.05 -1.91 4.84
N MET A 28 2.52 -3.06 4.46
CA MET A 28 2.77 -3.69 3.17
C MET A 28 1.49 -4.26 2.57
N VAL A 29 1.30 -4.00 1.28
CA VAL A 29 0.29 -4.66 0.46
C VAL A 29 0.96 -5.38 -0.72
N GLU A 30 0.45 -6.54 -1.08
CA GLU A 30 0.95 -7.35 -2.18
C GLU A 30 -0.16 -7.64 -3.19
N ILE A 31 0.23 -7.75 -4.46
CA ILE A 31 -0.66 -8.09 -5.57
C ILE A 31 -0.52 -9.59 -5.84
N ASN A 32 -1.64 -10.31 -5.76
CA ASN A 32 -1.73 -11.66 -6.28
C ASN A 32 -1.78 -11.59 -7.82
N THR A 33 -0.70 -11.97 -8.49
CA THR A 33 -0.61 -11.85 -9.96
C THR A 33 -1.50 -12.82 -10.73
N THR A 34 -2.06 -13.84 -10.05
CA THR A 34 -2.98 -14.80 -10.66
C THR A 34 -4.42 -14.28 -10.66
N THR A 35 -4.86 -13.68 -9.56
CA THR A 35 -6.24 -13.15 -9.44
C THR A 35 -6.34 -11.65 -9.72
N GLY A 36 -5.22 -10.92 -9.58
CA GLY A 36 -5.18 -9.47 -9.59
C GLY A 36 -5.71 -8.83 -8.30
N ASP A 37 -5.93 -9.61 -7.24
CA ASP A 37 -6.33 -9.09 -5.94
C ASP A 37 -5.14 -8.44 -5.22
N VAL A 38 -5.47 -7.49 -4.35
CA VAL A 38 -4.49 -6.85 -3.47
C VAL A 38 -4.78 -7.26 -2.03
N GLU A 39 -3.78 -7.83 -1.38
CA GLU A 39 -3.83 -8.36 -0.02
C GLU A 39 -3.03 -7.45 0.92
N ILE A 40 -3.53 -7.29 2.15
CA ILE A 40 -2.81 -6.59 3.22
C ILE A 40 -1.92 -7.64 3.91
N VAL A 41 -0.61 -7.48 3.79
CA VAL A 41 0.36 -8.44 4.33
C VAL A 41 0.89 -7.97 5.69
N GLU A 42 1.07 -6.66 5.84
CA GLU A 42 1.46 -6.07 7.11
C GLU A 42 0.73 -4.75 7.34
N LEU A 43 0.21 -4.58 8.55
CA LEU A 43 -0.34 -3.30 9.00
C LEU A 43 0.79 -2.35 9.40
N SER A 44 0.67 -1.09 8.98
CA SER A 44 1.52 -0.01 9.45
C SER A 44 1.43 0.14 10.97
N ALA A 45 2.45 0.72 11.58
CA ALA A 45 2.43 0.94 13.02
C ALA A 45 1.32 1.94 13.44
N PHE A 46 0.88 2.83 12.54
CA PHE A 46 -0.29 3.69 12.76
C PHE A 46 -1.58 2.86 12.82
N ASP A 47 -1.83 2.02 11.81
CA ASP A 47 -3.02 1.16 11.76
C ASP A 47 -3.11 0.23 12.97
N LYS A 48 -1.96 -0.31 13.41
CA LYS A 48 -1.85 -1.14 14.61
C LYS A 48 -2.21 -0.36 15.89
N LYS A 49 -1.75 0.90 16.00
CA LYS A 49 -2.01 1.76 17.17
C LYS A 49 -3.48 2.17 17.28
N ASP A 50 -4.10 2.53 16.16
CA ASP A 50 -5.50 2.95 16.12
C ASP A 50 -6.47 1.76 16.15
N GLY A 51 -5.97 0.53 16.01
CA GLY A 51 -6.78 -0.70 15.95
C GLY A 51 -7.66 -0.80 14.71
N CYS A 52 -7.44 0.06 13.71
CA CYS A 52 -8.22 0.16 12.49
C CYS A 52 -7.27 0.16 11.27
N PRO A 53 -7.46 -0.74 10.28
CA PRO A 53 -6.63 -0.82 9.07
C PRO A 53 -7.00 0.25 8.04
N TYR A 54 -7.07 1.51 8.46
CA TYR A 54 -7.54 2.61 7.62
C TYR A 54 -6.61 2.88 6.42
N PHE A 55 -5.32 3.08 6.68
CA PHE A 55 -4.35 3.32 5.61
C PHE A 55 -4.08 2.06 4.80
N ALA A 56 -4.12 0.90 5.44
CA ALA A 56 -4.01 -0.41 4.77
C ALA A 56 -5.09 -0.58 3.69
N ASN A 57 -6.35 -0.30 4.03
CA ASN A 57 -7.47 -0.40 3.08
C ASN A 57 -7.36 0.66 1.96
N LYS A 58 -6.88 1.86 2.29
CA LYS A 58 -6.63 2.90 1.28
C LYS A 58 -5.52 2.48 0.31
N ALA A 59 -4.41 1.96 0.82
CA ALA A 59 -3.30 1.45 0.03
C ALA A 59 -3.76 0.31 -0.88
N ARG A 60 -4.50 -0.66 -0.33
CA ARG A 60 -5.08 -1.78 -1.08
C ARG A 60 -5.91 -1.30 -2.28
N GLY A 61 -6.81 -0.34 -2.06
CA GLY A 61 -7.67 0.20 -3.11
C GLY A 61 -6.88 0.92 -4.21
N VAL A 62 -5.90 1.75 -3.85
CA VAL A 62 -5.10 2.48 -4.85
C VAL A 62 -4.18 1.54 -5.63
N VAL A 63 -3.55 0.56 -4.97
CA VAL A 63 -2.72 -0.43 -5.64
C VAL A 63 -3.55 -1.29 -6.59
N LYS A 64 -4.79 -1.63 -6.23
CA LYS A 64 -5.71 -2.33 -7.13
C LYS A 64 -6.02 -1.51 -8.38
N GLN A 65 -6.32 -0.22 -8.23
CA GLN A 65 -6.55 0.68 -9.37
C GLN A 65 -5.32 0.80 -10.28
N MET A 66 -4.12 0.88 -9.69
CA MET A 66 -2.85 0.92 -10.43
C MET A 66 -2.58 -0.38 -11.19
N TRP A 67 -2.88 -1.52 -10.57
CA TRP A 67 -2.79 -2.82 -11.23
C TRP A 67 -3.77 -2.91 -12.40
N ASP A 68 -5.02 -2.52 -12.20
CA ASP A 68 -6.07 -2.57 -13.21
C ASP A 68 -5.82 -1.62 -14.39
N SER A 69 -5.14 -0.49 -14.15
CA SER A 69 -4.72 0.45 -15.20
C SER A 69 -3.43 0.05 -15.91
N GLY A 70 -2.71 -0.96 -15.41
CA GLY A 70 -1.39 -1.35 -15.92
C GLY A 70 -0.25 -0.38 -15.56
N GLU A 71 -0.51 0.59 -14.68
CA GLU A 71 0.47 1.62 -14.28
C GLU A 71 0.95 1.37 -12.85
N LEU A 72 2.12 0.74 -12.71
CA LEU A 72 2.74 0.44 -11.41
C LEU A 72 4.02 1.27 -11.23
N PRO A 73 3.90 2.59 -10.98
CA PRO A 73 5.05 3.47 -10.78
C PRO A 73 5.85 3.05 -9.55
N ASP A 74 7.14 3.38 -9.53
CA ASP A 74 8.02 3.05 -8.40
C ASP A 74 7.57 3.75 -7.11
N GLU A 75 7.00 4.94 -7.21
CA GLU A 75 6.46 5.68 -6.08
C GLU A 75 5.14 6.37 -6.45
N LYS A 76 4.24 6.52 -5.46
CA LYS A 76 3.02 7.30 -5.60
C LYS A 76 2.68 8.00 -4.29
N PHE A 77 2.50 9.31 -4.36
CA PHE A 77 2.00 10.12 -3.26
C PHE A 77 0.50 10.34 -3.39
N LEU A 78 -0.20 10.26 -2.27
CA LEU A 78 -1.63 10.48 -2.16
C LEU A 78 -1.88 11.47 -1.04
N ALA A 79 -2.74 12.46 -1.29
CA ALA A 79 -3.22 13.40 -0.29
C ALA A 79 -4.74 13.51 -0.37
N TRP A 80 -5.42 13.48 0.78
CA TRP A 80 -6.87 13.69 0.90
C TRP A 80 -7.24 14.34 2.24
N GLY A 81 -8.43 14.93 2.30
CA GLY A 81 -9.01 15.59 3.47
C GLY A 81 -10.28 14.88 3.93
#